data_AF-A0A0L8GLI3-F1
#
_entry.id   AF-A0A0L8GLI3-F1
#
_cell.length_a   1.000
_cell.length_b   1.000
_cell.length_c   1.000
_cell.angle_alpha   90.00
_cell.angle_beta   90.00
_cell.angle_gamma   90.00
#
_symmetry.space_group_name_H-M   'P 1'
#
loop_
_entity.id
_entity.type
_entity.pdbx_description
1 polymer ?
#
loop_
_entity_poly.entity_id
_entity_poly.type
_entity_poly.pdbx_seq_one_letter_code
_entity_poly.pdbx_strand_id
1 'polypeptide(L)'
;MSYQLTSGALQTIINGENIENPILQILSSKKIPSSAGAERYRLLLSDGQLSYSSVMLATQLNSMMEDGSLDNMSVIKVNKYLCNIIQNDKKVIIVLDLSVIAKASEVGQKIGNPKSYRAGEAAPAATENNTNCVPAASKPPSVSTSNRTPLGSGPVVNNKPPGLPTTPVGGGRIHAIAGLSLYQNR
;
A
#
# COMPACT_ATOMS: atom_id res chain seq x y z
N MET A 1 4.37 20.28 21.01
CA MET A 1 5.64 20.53 20.29
C MET A 1 5.43 20.18 18.83
N SER A 2 5.87 21.01 17.89
CA SER A 2 5.80 20.69 16.45
C SER A 2 7.19 20.24 15.97
N TYR A 3 7.30 19.03 15.44
CA TYR A 3 8.52 18.58 14.79
C TYR A 3 8.55 19.09 13.34
N GLN A 4 9.63 19.76 12.95
CA GLN A 4 9.81 20.21 11.56
C GLN A 4 10.34 19.04 10.71
N LEU A 5 9.52 18.58 9.77
CA LEU A 5 9.91 17.63 8.74
C LEU A 5 10.53 18.37 7.55
N THR A 6 11.46 17.73 6.85
CA THR A 6 12.10 18.28 5.65
C THR A 6 11.15 18.19 4.46
N SER A 7 10.23 19.14 4.36
CA SER A 7 9.24 19.23 3.28
C SER A 7 9.85 19.13 1.88
N GLY A 8 9.26 18.30 1.02
CA GLY A 8 9.72 18.08 -0.36
C GLY A 8 10.87 17.07 -0.48
N ALA A 9 11.43 16.59 0.64
CA ALA A 9 12.58 15.71 0.60
C ALA A 9 12.32 14.41 -0.16
N LEU A 10 11.13 13.81 0.01
CA LEU A 10 10.81 12.58 -0.69
C LEU A 10 10.72 12.81 -2.20
N GLN A 11 10.14 13.93 -2.65
CA GLN A 11 10.04 14.26 -4.07
C GLN A 11 11.42 14.46 -4.69
N THR A 12 12.30 15.22 -4.04
CA THR A 12 13.67 15.46 -4.49
C THR A 12 14.47 14.15 -4.59
N ILE A 13 14.38 13.28 -3.57
CA ILE A 13 15.02 11.95 -3.58
C ILE A 13 14.48 11.10 -4.73
N ILE A 14 13.17 11.08 -4.93
CA ILE A 14 12.53 10.34 -6.02
C ILE A 14 12.88 10.94 -7.39
N ASN A 15 13.20 12.23 -7.50
CA ASN A 15 13.70 12.82 -8.74
C ASN A 15 15.16 12.44 -9.03
N GLY A 16 15.87 11.88 -8.04
CA GLY A 16 17.26 11.43 -8.17
C GLY A 16 18.28 12.43 -7.63
N GLU A 17 17.81 13.49 -6.97
CA GLU A 17 18.65 14.42 -6.25
C GLU A 17 18.95 13.90 -4.84
N ASN A 18 20.09 14.31 -4.29
CA ASN A 18 20.50 13.92 -2.95
C ASN A 18 20.19 15.03 -1.96
N ILE A 19 19.56 14.69 -0.84
CA ILE A 19 19.35 15.58 0.30
C ILE A 19 20.13 15.01 1.47
N GLU A 20 20.96 15.82 2.08
CA GLU A 20 21.66 15.42 3.29
C GLU A 20 20.71 15.45 4.48
N ASN A 21 20.76 14.39 5.29
CA ASN A 21 20.16 14.39 6.62
C ASN A 21 18.66 14.75 6.69
N PRO A 22 17.77 14.28 5.78
CA PRO A 22 16.37 14.68 5.81
C PRO A 22 15.67 14.16 7.06
N ILE A 23 14.83 15.02 7.64
CA ILE A 23 13.97 14.70 8.78
C ILE A 23 12.61 14.24 8.25
N LEU A 24 12.26 12.99 8.52
CA LEU A 24 11.07 12.33 8.02
C LEU A 24 10.30 11.68 9.17
N GLN A 25 8.99 11.47 8.97
CA GLN A 25 8.18 10.70 9.89
C GLN A 25 7.94 9.29 9.33
N ILE A 26 8.08 8.26 10.16
CA ILE A 26 7.59 6.91 9.85
C ILE A 26 6.08 6.90 10.10
N LEU A 27 5.28 6.74 9.06
CA LEU A 27 3.83 6.58 9.21
C LEU A 27 3.44 5.16 9.58
N SER A 28 4.08 4.17 8.94
CA SER A 28 3.86 2.77 9.25
C SER A 28 5.04 1.93 8.81
N SER A 29 5.16 0.74 9.40
CA SER A 29 6.15 -0.26 9.09
C SER A 29 5.47 -1.62 8.92
N LYS A 30 5.96 -2.41 7.97
CA LYS A 30 5.47 -3.75 7.70
C LYS A 30 6.64 -4.70 7.49
N LYS A 31 6.68 -5.76 8.27
CA LYS A 31 7.59 -6.88 8.07
C LYS A 31 7.22 -7.65 6.79
N ILE A 32 8.19 -7.91 5.94
CA ILE A 32 8.04 -8.64 4.68
C ILE A 32 9.00 -9.85 4.67
N PRO A 33 8.57 -10.99 4.11
CA PRO A 33 9.44 -12.15 3.96
C PRO A 33 10.56 -11.87 2.95
N SER A 34 11.73 -12.47 3.18
CA SER A 34 12.87 -12.47 2.25
C SER A 34 13.24 -13.89 1.89
N SER A 35 13.61 -14.13 0.63
CA SER A 35 14.03 -15.45 0.13
C SER A 35 15.28 -16.00 0.83
N ALA A 36 16.08 -15.14 1.46
CA ALA A 36 17.30 -15.51 2.18
C ALA A 36 17.08 -15.76 3.68
N GLY A 37 15.83 -15.90 4.14
CA GLY A 37 15.49 -16.12 5.55
C GLY A 37 15.64 -14.89 6.46
N ALA A 38 16.34 -13.84 6.03
CA ALA A 38 16.49 -12.60 6.79
C ALA A 38 15.23 -11.72 6.72
N GLU A 39 14.78 -11.21 7.86
CA GLU A 39 13.60 -10.35 7.93
C GLU A 39 13.88 -8.97 7.31
N ARG A 40 12.89 -8.41 6.60
CA ARG A 40 13.00 -7.08 6.01
C ARG A 40 11.81 -6.23 6.45
N TYR A 41 12.05 -4.96 6.71
CA TYR A 41 10.99 -4.00 7.04
C TYR A 41 10.77 -3.05 5.87
N ARG A 42 9.53 -2.97 5.40
CA ARG A 42 9.06 -1.92 4.51
C ARG A 42 8.50 -0.78 5.34
N LEU A 43 8.89 0.45 5.02
CA LEU A 43 8.41 1.65 5.69
C LEU A 43 7.52 2.47 4.76
N LEU A 44 6.55 3.15 5.36
CA LEU A 44 5.83 4.27 4.78
C LEU A 44 6.39 5.54 5.42
N LEU A 45 7.18 6.31 4.68
CA LEU A 45 7.75 7.58 5.16
C LEU A 45 6.90 8.76 4.73
N SER A 46 6.98 9.85 5.48
CA SER A 46 6.35 11.14 5.19
C SER A 46 7.34 12.28 5.44
N ASP A 47 7.36 13.26 4.53
CA ASP A 47 8.06 14.53 4.72
C ASP A 47 7.10 15.67 5.17
N GLY A 48 5.85 15.34 5.45
CA GLY A 48 4.77 16.26 5.83
C GLY A 48 3.87 16.69 4.66
N GLN A 49 4.34 16.59 3.42
CA GLN A 49 3.59 16.94 2.20
C GLN A 49 3.35 15.74 1.28
N LEU A 50 4.31 14.82 1.23
CA LEU A 50 4.30 13.60 0.45
C LEU A 50 4.56 12.41 1.36
N SER A 51 3.96 11.27 1.03
CA SER A 51 4.26 9.98 1.65
C SER A 51 4.68 8.97 0.60
N TYR A 52 5.65 8.13 0.97
CA TYR A 52 6.28 7.18 0.06
C TYR A 52 6.42 5.80 0.70
N SER A 53 5.89 4.78 0.02
CA SER A 53 5.78 3.40 0.53
C SER A 53 6.84 2.44 0.00
N SER A 54 7.65 2.86 -0.99
CA SER A 54 8.71 2.04 -1.57
C SER A 54 10.03 2.31 -0.84
N VAL A 55 10.01 2.16 0.48
CA VAL A 55 11.15 2.34 1.36
C VAL A 55 11.45 1.04 2.10
N MET A 56 12.72 0.67 2.16
CA MET A 56 13.22 -0.50 2.89
C MET A 56 14.20 -0.07 3.96
N LEU A 57 14.06 -0.64 5.15
CA LEU A 57 15.06 -0.52 6.20
C LEU A 57 16.19 -1.52 5.95
N ALA A 58 17.44 -1.09 6.10
CA ALA A 58 18.58 -2.00 6.06
C ALA A 58 18.52 -3.01 7.21
N THR A 59 18.92 -4.25 6.95
CA THR A 59 18.84 -5.35 7.93
C THR A 59 19.65 -5.10 9.19
N GLN A 60 20.71 -4.28 9.10
CA GLN A 60 21.50 -3.85 10.24
C GLN A 60 20.74 -2.96 11.24
N LEU A 61 19.62 -2.36 10.82
CA LEU A 61 18.76 -1.53 11.65
C LEU A 61 17.52 -2.30 12.14
N ASN A 62 17.36 -3.58 11.79
CA ASN A 62 16.21 -4.38 12.20
C ASN A 62 16.08 -4.47 13.72
N SER A 63 17.20 -4.55 14.45
CA SER A 63 17.19 -4.60 15.92
C SER A 63 16.46 -3.41 16.52
N MET A 64 16.54 -2.22 15.91
CA MET A 64 15.82 -1.03 16.36
C MET A 64 14.29 -1.15 16.23
N MET A 65 13.82 -1.93 15.25
CA MET A 65 12.38 -2.23 15.10
C MET A 65 11.93 -3.30 16.10
N GLU A 66 12.81 -4.26 16.42
CA GLU A 66 12.54 -5.39 17.31
C GLU A 66 12.56 -4.96 18.80
N ASP A 67 13.48 -4.06 19.16
CA ASP A 67 13.62 -3.52 20.52
C ASP A 67 12.66 -2.35 20.81
N GLY A 68 11.89 -1.91 19.80
CA GLY A 68 10.92 -0.82 19.90
C GLY A 68 11.52 0.58 20.00
N SER A 69 12.84 0.73 19.76
CA SER A 69 13.48 2.05 19.67
C SER A 69 12.97 2.83 18.47
N LEU A 70 12.61 2.13 17.40
CA LEU A 70 12.03 2.64 16.17
C LEU A 70 10.60 2.07 16.00
N ASP A 71 9.61 2.95 15.99
CA ASP A 71 8.21 2.56 15.89
C ASP A 71 7.43 3.49 14.94
N ASN A 72 6.21 3.09 14.60
CA ASN A 72 5.28 3.88 13.80
C ASN A 72 4.98 5.22 14.49
N MET A 73 4.78 6.26 13.71
CA MET A 73 4.65 7.66 14.14
C MET A 73 5.94 8.34 14.62
N SER A 74 7.07 7.62 14.73
CA SER A 74 8.35 8.24 15.12
C SER A 74 8.87 9.23 14.06
N VAL A 75 9.61 10.24 14.54
CA VAL A 75 10.34 11.20 13.69
C VAL A 75 11.81 10.81 13.69
N ILE A 76 12.36 10.66 12.49
CA ILE A 76 13.73 10.21 12.26
C ILE A 76 14.49 11.22 11.42
N LYS A 77 15.79 11.30 11.67
CA LYS A 77 16.77 11.90 10.77
C LYS A 77 17.44 10.78 9.98
N VAL A 78 17.37 10.82 8.66
CA VAL A 78 18.03 9.81 7.83
C VAL A 78 19.45 10.26 7.55
N ASN A 79 20.44 9.62 8.18
CA ASN A 79 21.85 9.98 8.02
C ASN A 79 22.43 9.45 6.70
N LYS A 80 22.01 8.24 6.30
CA LYS A 80 22.49 7.59 5.08
C LYS A 80 21.39 6.77 4.43
N TYR A 81 21.21 6.95 3.12
CA TYR A 81 20.29 6.17 2.32
C TYR A 81 20.84 5.92 0.92
N LEU A 82 20.24 4.96 0.22
CA LEU A 82 20.42 4.74 -1.22
C LEU A 82 19.07 4.87 -1.91
N CYS A 83 19.07 5.38 -3.14
CA CYS A 83 17.88 5.40 -4.00
C CYS A 83 18.19 4.60 -5.26
N ASN A 84 17.58 3.43 -5.38
CA ASN A 84 17.76 2.56 -6.54
C ASN A 84 16.54 2.63 -7.45
N ILE A 85 16.78 2.64 -8.75
CA ILE A 85 15.72 2.49 -9.76
C ILE A 85 15.51 0.99 -10.00
N ILE A 86 14.26 0.54 -9.88
CA ILE A 86 13.83 -0.81 -10.22
C ILE A 86 13.02 -0.78 -11.53
N GLN A 87 12.42 -1.90 -11.91
CA GLN A 87 11.65 -2.02 -13.14
C GLN A 87 10.51 -0.99 -13.21
N ASN A 88 10.28 -0.46 -14.42
CA ASN A 88 9.27 0.58 -14.72
C ASN A 88 9.54 1.94 -14.06
N ASP A 89 10.81 2.36 -14.00
CA ASP A 89 11.27 3.65 -13.42
C ASP A 89 10.85 3.92 -11.97
N LYS A 90 10.35 2.88 -11.30
CA LYS A 90 9.98 2.96 -9.90
C LYS A 90 11.25 3.01 -9.08
N LYS A 91 11.32 3.96 -8.15
CA LYS A 91 12.45 4.05 -7.21
C LYS A 91 12.18 3.24 -5.94
N VAL A 92 13.24 2.84 -5.27
CA VAL A 92 13.22 2.21 -3.95
C VAL A 92 14.28 2.90 -3.11
N ILE A 93 13.86 3.46 -1.98
CA ILE A 93 14.77 4.06 -1.01
C ILE A 93 15.18 2.99 0.00
N ILE A 94 16.48 2.85 0.24
CA ILE A 94 17.02 1.94 1.25
C ILE A 94 17.67 2.79 2.33
N VAL A 95 17.13 2.78 3.54
CA VAL A 95 17.67 3.52 4.68
C VAL A 95 18.79 2.69 5.31
N LEU A 96 20.02 3.19 5.23
CA LEU A 96 21.22 2.52 5.73
C LEU A 96 21.58 2.93 7.15
N ASP A 97 21.33 4.19 7.49
CA ASP A 97 21.59 4.76 8.82
C ASP A 97 20.57 5.87 9.12
N LEU A 98 20.12 5.93 10.37
CA LEU A 98 19.16 6.90 10.87
C LEU A 98 19.35 7.19 12.36
N SER A 99 18.84 8.32 12.81
CA SER A 99 18.76 8.68 14.22
C SER A 99 17.32 9.04 14.58
N VAL A 100 16.82 8.51 15.70
CA VAL A 100 15.47 8.82 16.19
C VAL A 100 15.51 10.18 16.86
N ILE A 101 14.76 11.15 16.30
CA ILE A 101 14.61 12.49 16.89
C ILE A 101 13.52 12.46 17.96
N ALA A 102 12.41 11.76 17.68
CA ALA A 102 11.31 11.63 18.60
C ALA A 102 10.61 10.29 18.44
N LYS A 103 10.26 9.68 19.57
CA LYS A 103 9.56 8.40 19.62
C LYS A 103 8.08 8.57 19.30
N ALA A 104 7.43 7.46 18.96
CA ALA A 104 5.99 7.39 18.71
C ALA A 104 5.16 8.01 19.85
N SER A 105 5.55 7.75 21.10
CA SER A 105 4.87 8.26 22.30
C SER A 105 4.94 9.78 22.46
N GLU A 106 5.95 10.43 21.89
CA GLU A 106 6.11 11.89 21.95
C GLU A 106 5.38 12.59 20.80
N VAL A 107 5.36 11.95 19.63
CA VAL A 107 4.74 12.49 18.41
C VAL A 107 3.24 12.24 18.40
N GLY A 108 2.82 11.02 18.69
CA GLY A 108 1.43 10.59 18.88
C GLY A 108 0.50 10.65 17.65
N GLN A 109 0.88 11.35 16.58
CA GLN A 109 0.02 11.63 15.43
C GLN A 109 0.79 11.84 14.13
N LYS A 110 0.09 11.70 13.00
CA LYS A 110 0.63 12.08 11.69
C LYS A 110 0.88 13.58 11.64
N ILE A 111 2.08 13.98 11.21
CA ILE A 111 2.45 15.38 11.01
C ILE A 111 2.08 15.79 9.59
N GLY A 112 1.32 16.89 9.46
CA GLY A 112 0.87 17.43 8.18
C GLY A 112 -0.22 16.58 7.51
N ASN A 113 -0.43 16.81 6.21
CA ASN A 113 -1.37 16.04 5.40
C ASN A 113 -0.70 15.48 4.14
N PRO A 114 0.22 14.52 4.30
CA PRO A 114 0.99 14.00 3.18
C PRO A 114 0.09 13.29 2.17
N LYS A 115 0.24 13.65 0.90
CA LYS A 115 -0.37 12.94 -0.23
C LYS A 115 0.44 11.68 -0.53
N SER A 116 -0.22 10.59 -0.92
CA SER A 116 0.48 9.36 -1.30
C SER A 116 1.12 9.53 -2.69
N TYR A 117 2.42 9.26 -2.80
CA TYR A 117 3.11 9.32 -4.08
C TYR A 117 2.62 8.23 -5.03
N ARG A 118 2.31 8.60 -6.27
CA ARG A 118 1.98 7.70 -7.37
C ARG A 118 2.86 8.02 -8.57
N ALA A 119 3.60 7.03 -9.06
CA ALA A 119 4.41 7.18 -10.26
C ALA A 119 3.50 7.42 -11.47
N GLY A 120 3.76 8.48 -12.24
CA GLY A 120 3.00 8.82 -13.46
C GLY A 120 1.84 9.80 -13.25
N GLU A 121 1.44 10.10 -12.00
CA GLU A 121 0.61 11.27 -11.72
C GLU A 121 1.57 12.46 -11.52
N ALA A 122 1.66 13.32 -12.53
CA ALA A 122 2.28 14.63 -12.36
C ALA A 122 1.68 15.29 -11.11
N ALA A 123 2.56 15.87 -10.28
CA ALA A 123 2.19 16.47 -9.00
C ALA A 123 0.89 17.28 -9.11
N PRO A 124 -0.15 17.01 -8.31
CA PRO A 124 -1.25 17.95 -8.23
C PRO A 124 -0.69 19.22 -7.59
N ALA A 125 -0.67 20.29 -8.38
CA ALA A 125 -0.43 21.65 -7.93
C ALA A 125 -1.14 21.88 -6.58
N ALA A 126 -0.46 22.58 -5.68
CA ALA A 126 -0.99 22.99 -4.40
C ALA A 126 -2.37 23.64 -4.61
N THR A 127 -3.42 22.99 -4.12
CA THR A 127 -4.69 23.68 -3.88
C THR A 127 -4.60 24.19 -2.46
N GLU A 128 -4.22 25.46 -2.34
CA GLU A 128 -4.55 26.28 -1.19
C GLU A 128 -6.07 26.25 -1.03
N ASN A 129 -6.57 25.86 0.15
CA ASN A 129 -7.78 26.47 0.67
C ASN A 129 -7.87 26.29 2.19
N ASN A 130 -7.90 27.45 2.83
CA ASN A 130 -7.99 27.71 4.24
C ASN A 130 -9.46 27.60 4.70
N THR A 131 -9.67 26.90 5.82
CA THR A 131 -10.73 26.99 6.85
C THR A 131 -12.05 27.72 6.52
N ASN A 132 -13.20 27.04 6.67
CA ASN A 132 -14.14 27.30 7.78
C ASN A 132 -15.36 26.36 7.88
N CYS A 133 -15.89 26.35 9.10
CA CYS A 133 -16.87 25.48 9.76
C CYS A 133 -18.33 25.58 9.24
N VAL A 134 -19.09 24.50 9.48
CA VAL A 134 -20.54 24.20 9.35
C VAL A 134 -21.44 25.16 10.20
N PRO A 135 -22.82 25.15 10.22
CA PRO A 135 -23.78 24.05 9.92
C PRO A 135 -25.20 24.40 9.39
N ALA A 136 -26.02 23.33 9.20
CA ALA A 136 -27.50 23.20 9.33
C ALA A 136 -28.18 22.61 8.08
N ALA A 137 -29.26 21.80 8.10
CA ALA A 137 -29.93 20.90 9.04
C ALA A 137 -31.14 20.30 8.29
N SER A 138 -31.44 18.99 8.46
CA SER A 138 -32.78 18.32 8.28
C SER A 138 -33.37 18.28 6.84
N LYS A 139 -34.12 17.29 6.33
CA LYS A 139 -34.87 16.09 6.80
C LYS A 139 -35.33 15.28 5.52
N PRO A 140 -36.16 14.20 5.57
CA PRO A 140 -35.88 12.89 4.95
C PRO A 140 -36.93 12.49 3.84
N PRO A 141 -37.04 11.21 3.38
CA PRO A 141 -37.62 10.82 2.08
C PRO A 141 -39.13 10.49 2.13
N SER A 142 -39.80 10.44 0.97
CA SER A 142 -41.12 9.80 0.84
C SER A 142 -41.27 8.96 -0.43
N VAL A 143 -41.74 7.75 -0.20
CA VAL A 143 -42.18 6.68 -1.10
C VAL A 143 -43.47 7.04 -1.83
N SER A 144 -43.69 6.47 -3.02
CA SER A 144 -45.02 6.38 -3.62
C SER A 144 -45.17 5.07 -4.39
N THR A 145 -46.17 4.32 -3.97
CA THR A 145 -46.54 2.97 -4.35
C THR A 145 -47.71 3.02 -5.36
N SER A 146 -47.83 1.96 -6.16
CA SER A 146 -49.10 1.30 -6.55
C SER A 146 -49.68 1.50 -7.96
N ASN A 147 -49.65 0.38 -8.67
CA ASN A 147 -50.77 -0.31 -9.34
C ASN A 147 -51.23 0.17 -10.75
N ARG A 148 -51.20 -0.75 -11.74
CA ARG A 148 -52.31 -1.66 -12.13
C ARG A 148 -52.03 -2.31 -13.51
N THR A 149 -52.07 -3.64 -13.57
CA THR A 149 -52.39 -4.46 -14.77
C THR A 149 -53.93 -4.52 -14.96
N PRO A 150 -54.49 -4.76 -16.17
CA PRO A 150 -54.74 -6.16 -16.60
C PRO A 150 -54.84 -6.46 -18.13
N LEU A 151 -54.69 -7.76 -18.45
CA LEU A 151 -55.40 -8.61 -19.43
C LEU A 151 -55.12 -8.59 -20.96
N GLY A 152 -54.89 -9.80 -21.52
CA GLY A 152 -55.24 -10.23 -22.89
C GLY A 152 -54.10 -10.87 -23.71
N SER A 153 -53.82 -12.18 -23.62
CA SER A 153 -54.35 -13.31 -24.42
C SER A 153 -53.72 -13.53 -25.82
N GLY A 154 -52.92 -14.60 -25.96
CA GLY A 154 -52.43 -15.20 -27.23
C GLY A 154 -51.55 -16.46 -26.97
N PRO A 155 -51.56 -17.52 -27.81
CA PRO A 155 -51.47 -18.91 -27.34
C PRO A 155 -50.11 -19.63 -27.46
N VAL A 156 -50.09 -20.84 -26.90
CA VAL A 156 -49.00 -21.79 -26.64
C VAL A 156 -48.68 -22.71 -27.84
N VAL A 157 -47.41 -23.16 -27.98
CA VAL A 157 -46.91 -24.49 -28.43
C VAL A 157 -45.39 -24.47 -28.19
N ASN A 158 -44.85 -25.03 -27.10
CA ASN A 158 -44.56 -26.44 -26.78
C ASN A 158 -43.33 -27.01 -27.52
N ASN A 159 -42.23 -27.25 -26.76
CA ASN A 159 -41.51 -28.53 -26.78
C ASN A 159 -40.69 -28.71 -25.49
N LYS A 160 -40.87 -29.87 -24.86
CA LYS A 160 -40.31 -30.32 -23.56
C LYS A 160 -39.16 -31.34 -23.79
N PRO A 161 -38.52 -31.97 -22.76
CA PRO A 161 -37.07 -32.12 -22.50
C PRO A 161 -36.67 -33.63 -22.63
N PRO A 162 -35.86 -34.37 -21.80
CA PRO A 162 -35.01 -34.10 -20.61
C PRO A 162 -33.63 -34.83 -20.59
N GLY A 163 -32.85 -34.66 -19.50
CA GLY A 163 -31.80 -35.64 -19.14
C GLY A 163 -30.85 -35.24 -18.00
N LEU A 164 -31.20 -35.55 -16.76
CA LEU A 164 -30.27 -35.94 -15.67
C LEU A 164 -30.06 -37.49 -15.77
N PRO A 165 -29.12 -38.20 -15.08
CA PRO A 165 -28.67 -38.00 -13.67
C PRO A 165 -27.23 -38.48 -13.28
N THR A 166 -26.93 -38.38 -11.97
CA THR A 166 -26.13 -39.31 -11.09
C THR A 166 -24.60 -39.23 -10.96
N THR A 167 -24.16 -39.14 -9.68
CA THR A 167 -22.82 -39.39 -9.09
C THR A 167 -22.42 -40.88 -9.10
N PRO A 168 -21.12 -41.28 -8.95
CA PRO A 168 -20.60 -41.63 -7.61
C PRO A 168 -19.06 -41.47 -7.37
N VAL A 169 -18.70 -41.46 -6.08
CA VAL A 169 -17.53 -42.07 -5.39
C VAL A 169 -16.21 -42.35 -6.14
N GLY A 170 -15.11 -41.84 -5.55
CA GLY A 170 -13.87 -42.62 -5.32
C GLY A 170 -12.84 -42.72 -6.45
N GLY A 171 -11.62 -42.27 -6.21
CA GLY A 171 -10.46 -42.65 -7.04
C GLY A 171 -9.33 -41.62 -7.03
N GLY A 172 -8.32 -41.86 -6.19
CA GLY A 172 -7.06 -41.12 -6.25
C GLY A 172 -6.42 -41.22 -7.63
N ARG A 173 -5.91 -40.09 -8.14
CA ARG A 173 -5.10 -40.05 -9.35
C ARG A 173 -3.78 -39.34 -9.04
N ILE A 174 -2.83 -40.13 -8.59
CA ILE A 174 -1.40 -39.88 -8.74
C ILE A 174 -1.11 -39.44 -10.18
N HIS A 175 -0.35 -38.37 -10.38
CA HIS A 175 0.13 -37.97 -11.70
C HIS A 175 1.55 -38.48 -11.90
N ALA A 176 1.80 -39.06 -13.06
CA ALA A 176 3.08 -39.64 -13.43
C ALA A 176 4.15 -38.56 -13.62
N ILE A 177 5.32 -38.78 -13.02
CA ILE A 177 6.56 -38.04 -13.25
C ILE A 177 7.09 -38.43 -14.63
N ALA A 178 6.72 -37.65 -15.64
CA ALA A 178 7.25 -37.78 -16.99
C ALA A 178 8.40 -36.78 -17.21
N GLY A 179 9.58 -37.31 -17.50
CA GLY A 179 10.56 -36.63 -18.36
C GLY A 179 11.72 -35.90 -17.70
N LEU A 180 12.53 -36.60 -16.90
CA LEU A 180 13.96 -36.24 -16.78
C LEU A 180 14.65 -36.62 -18.10
N SER A 181 14.89 -35.65 -18.98
CA SER A 181 15.82 -35.82 -20.09
C SER A 181 17.25 -35.88 -19.54
N LEU A 182 17.82 -37.09 -19.58
CA LEU A 182 19.21 -37.34 -19.25
C LEU A 182 20.13 -36.67 -20.28
N TYR A 183 21.12 -35.95 -19.75
CA TYR A 183 22.32 -35.48 -20.44
C TYR A 183 22.92 -36.61 -21.30
N GLN A 184 23.10 -36.37 -22.60
CA GLN A 184 23.96 -37.20 -23.43
C GLN A 184 25.11 -36.34 -23.96
N ASN A 185 26.26 -36.49 -23.30
CA ASN A 185 27.55 -36.01 -23.75
C ASN A 185 28.27 -37.18 -24.43
N ARG A 186 28.43 -37.11 -25.76
CA ARG A 186 29.61 -37.54 -26.52
C ARG A 186 29.44 -37.22 -28.00
#